data_AF-G5JHA5-F1
#
_entry.id   AF-G5JHA5-F1
#
_cell.length_a   1.000
_cell.length_b   1.000
_cell.length_c   1.000
_cell.angle_alpha   90.00
_cell.angle_beta   90.00
_cell.angle_gamma   90.00
#
_symmetry.space_group_name_H-M   'P 1'
#
loop_
_entity.id
_entity.type
_entity.pdbx_description
1 polymer ?
#
loop_
_entity_poly.entity_id
_entity_poly.type
_entity_poly.pdbx_seq_one_letter_code
_entity_poly.pdbx_strand_id
1 'polypeptide(L)'
;MTSIRTYQQAISYLKSLEGKAWNPDNAYGYQCFDTVNQYWLYLFGHMLKGIGAADIPTWNNFTNEATVYENTLSFQALPGDVVIFNRNYGQGYGHTGIVLSATLNSITILEQNWLGGAYWTPPEVTTRRTHGYDFPMWFIRPFYAKATTVNKLVSKATPVKKAKTNKGKKILLVAGHGKGAYSNDPGAVANGYNERDFNRKEIIPRVKKYLESVGNTVVLYGGKTMNQDLYQDTLYGQRVGNYSDYGLYWVKNNVKPDAIVEFHLDAASPQASGGHVIISDRFPADDIDKALSSALGKTVGKIRGVTPRNDLLNVNVTGQLNLNYRLIELGFITSKKDMGYITKNIDSFTKRIAEAINGRQINAPKSKPSKAKTTWNWKGTFYPNDTIKVRKSPGLSGTEVDPGSWLRNSNDWVPFDQVIKKDGYWWIRFKYQAPGSSDKNFYCAVTEITDKNQKIKNEKYWGKIEWK
;
A
#
# COMPACT_ATOMS: atom_id res chain seq x y z
N MET A 1 11.81 -4.16 -37.92
CA MET A 1 12.96 -3.56 -37.17
C MET A 1 12.79 -3.92 -35.71
N THR A 2 13.83 -4.29 -34.95
CA THR A 2 13.64 -4.57 -33.50
C THR A 2 13.01 -3.36 -32.80
N SER A 3 12.09 -3.58 -31.85
CA SER A 3 11.38 -2.50 -31.15
C SER A 3 12.37 -1.47 -30.61
N ILE A 4 12.03 -0.18 -30.71
CA ILE A 4 12.81 0.91 -30.11
C ILE A 4 12.70 0.95 -28.57
N ARG A 5 11.83 0.10 -28.01
CA ARG A 5 11.52 -0.01 -26.57
C ARG A 5 12.02 -1.33 -26.00
N THR A 6 12.49 -1.28 -24.75
CA THR A 6 12.81 -2.45 -23.95
C THR A 6 11.56 -3.15 -23.44
N TYR A 7 11.66 -4.42 -23.04
CA TYR A 7 10.54 -5.19 -22.48
C TYR A 7 9.85 -4.47 -21.30
N GLN A 8 10.63 -3.91 -20.37
CA GLN A 8 10.05 -3.21 -19.20
C GLN A 8 9.26 -1.95 -19.60
N GLN A 9 9.75 -1.19 -20.60
CA GLN A 9 9.04 -0.04 -21.14
C GLN A 9 7.77 -0.46 -21.85
N ALA A 10 7.84 -1.53 -22.65
CA ALA A 10 6.70 -2.11 -23.33
C ALA A 10 5.60 -2.54 -22.35
N ILE A 11 5.93 -3.30 -21.30
CA ILE A 11 4.95 -3.75 -20.30
C ILE A 11 4.40 -2.59 -19.46
N SER A 12 5.22 -1.58 -19.15
CA SER A 12 4.74 -0.39 -18.44
C SER A 12 3.77 0.43 -19.30
N TYR A 13 4.07 0.57 -20.60
CA TYR A 13 3.20 1.28 -21.53
C TYR A 13 1.90 0.52 -21.78
N LEU A 14 1.97 -0.80 -21.97
CA LEU A 14 0.80 -1.68 -22.07
C LEU A 14 -0.18 -1.43 -20.92
N LYS A 15 0.30 -1.49 -19.67
CA LYS A 15 -0.54 -1.23 -18.48
C LYS A 15 -1.15 0.17 -18.45
N SER A 16 -0.51 1.14 -19.11
CA SER A 16 -1.01 2.51 -19.18
C SER A 16 -2.13 2.71 -20.21
N LEU A 17 -2.40 1.71 -21.05
CA LEU A 17 -3.50 1.72 -22.03
C LEU A 17 -4.86 1.46 -21.36
N GLU A 18 -4.87 0.75 -20.24
CA GLU A 18 -6.08 0.38 -19.49
C GLU A 18 -6.89 1.61 -19.04
N GLY A 19 -8.20 1.58 -19.27
CA GLY A 19 -9.12 2.67 -18.92
C GLY A 19 -9.12 3.85 -19.90
N LYS A 20 -8.45 3.75 -21.04
CA LYS A 20 -8.45 4.78 -22.11
C LYS A 20 -9.06 4.25 -23.40
N ALA A 21 -9.74 5.12 -24.12
CA ALA A 21 -10.26 4.82 -25.45
C ALA A 21 -9.20 5.25 -26.49
N TRP A 22 -8.72 4.30 -27.30
CA TRP A 22 -7.71 4.57 -28.34
C TRP A 22 -8.34 4.46 -29.72
N ASN A 23 -7.96 5.38 -30.61
CA ASN A 23 -8.38 5.41 -32.00
C ASN A 23 -7.26 6.08 -32.84
N PRO A 24 -6.09 5.43 -32.98
CA PRO A 24 -4.96 6.00 -33.70
C PRO A 24 -5.19 6.09 -35.23
N ASP A 25 -6.11 5.32 -35.80
CA ASP A 25 -6.40 5.32 -37.24
C ASP A 25 -7.58 6.23 -37.64
N ASN A 26 -8.37 6.70 -36.67
CA ASN A 26 -9.59 7.50 -36.85
C ASN A 26 -10.68 6.82 -37.70
N ALA A 27 -10.69 5.49 -37.77
CA ALA A 27 -11.60 4.70 -38.59
C ALA A 27 -12.50 3.82 -37.73
N TYR A 28 -13.79 3.73 -38.11
CA TYR A 28 -14.75 2.81 -37.50
C TYR A 28 -14.92 2.89 -35.96
N GLY A 29 -14.59 4.03 -35.35
CA GLY A 29 -14.77 4.23 -33.90
C GLY A 29 -13.59 3.68 -33.09
N TYR A 30 -13.87 3.17 -31.89
CA TYR A 30 -12.85 2.68 -30.95
C TYR A 30 -12.85 1.15 -30.91
N GLN A 31 -12.20 0.53 -31.89
CA GLN A 31 -12.19 -0.92 -32.16
C GLN A 31 -11.14 -1.67 -31.32
N CYS A 32 -11.18 -3.01 -31.36
CA CYS A 32 -10.18 -3.85 -30.69
C CYS A 32 -8.78 -3.68 -31.30
N PHE A 33 -8.75 -3.49 -32.62
CA PHE A 33 -7.53 -3.32 -33.39
C PHE A 33 -6.80 -2.00 -33.02
N ASP A 34 -7.54 -0.96 -32.64
CA ASP A 34 -6.97 0.34 -32.25
C ASP A 34 -6.03 0.26 -31.05
N THR A 35 -6.42 -0.47 -30.00
CA THR A 35 -5.58 -0.64 -28.82
C THR A 35 -4.29 -1.38 -29.16
N VAL A 36 -4.36 -2.36 -30.06
CA VAL A 36 -3.20 -3.11 -30.54
C VAL A 36 -2.33 -2.23 -31.44
N ASN A 37 -2.91 -1.44 -32.33
CA ASN A 37 -2.19 -0.46 -33.15
C ASN A 37 -1.52 0.61 -32.30
N GLN A 38 -2.15 1.07 -31.23
CA GLN A 38 -1.55 2.01 -30.29
C GLN A 38 -0.32 1.41 -29.59
N TYR A 39 -0.41 0.13 -29.20
CA TYR A 39 0.73 -0.60 -28.62
C TYR A 39 1.85 -0.80 -29.65
N TRP A 40 1.51 -1.21 -30.87
CA TRP A 40 2.47 -1.45 -31.95
C TRP A 40 3.18 -0.18 -32.38
N LEU A 41 2.44 0.93 -32.51
CA LEU A 41 2.97 2.26 -32.80
C LEU A 41 4.00 2.70 -31.76
N TYR A 42 3.77 2.41 -30.48
CA TYR A 42 4.72 2.73 -29.41
C TYR A 42 6.02 1.91 -29.49
N LEU A 43 5.93 0.64 -29.92
CA LEU A 43 7.06 -0.27 -30.02
C LEU A 43 7.89 -0.06 -31.30
N PHE A 44 7.23 0.15 -32.42
CA PHE A 44 7.84 0.09 -33.75
C PHE A 44 7.67 1.38 -34.58
N GLY A 45 6.84 2.32 -34.14
CA GLY A 45 6.62 3.59 -34.84
C GLY A 45 5.70 3.48 -36.06
N HIS A 46 5.05 2.33 -36.27
CA HIS A 46 4.02 2.14 -37.30
C HIS A 46 2.87 1.27 -36.78
N MET A 47 1.76 1.26 -37.51
CA MET A 47 0.59 0.42 -37.24
C MET A 47 0.67 -0.91 -38.00
N LEU A 48 -0.15 -1.87 -37.57
CA LEU A 48 -0.34 -3.16 -38.23
C LEU A 48 -1.38 -3.03 -39.36
N LYS A 49 -1.34 -3.96 -40.32
CA LYS A 49 -2.22 -4.05 -41.48
C LYS A 49 -3.26 -5.14 -41.30
N GLY A 50 -4.45 -4.92 -41.85
CA GLY A 50 -5.57 -5.87 -41.86
C GLY A 50 -6.88 -5.13 -42.08
N ILE A 51 -7.90 -5.80 -42.64
CA ILE A 51 -9.28 -5.30 -42.63
C ILE A 51 -9.91 -5.61 -41.26
N GLY A 52 -9.57 -6.77 -40.69
CA GLY A 52 -9.91 -7.17 -39.33
C GLY A 52 -8.70 -7.72 -38.56
N ALA A 53 -8.90 -7.94 -37.26
CA ALA A 53 -7.89 -8.50 -36.37
C ALA A 53 -7.34 -9.86 -36.84
N ALA A 54 -8.19 -10.72 -37.43
CA ALA A 54 -7.79 -12.05 -37.91
C ALA A 54 -6.78 -12.00 -39.08
N ASP A 55 -6.66 -10.86 -39.77
CA ASP A 55 -5.72 -10.69 -40.88
C ASP A 55 -4.28 -10.44 -40.40
N ILE A 56 -4.11 -9.98 -39.16
CA ILE A 56 -2.82 -9.51 -38.62
C ILE A 56 -1.68 -10.53 -38.84
N PRO A 57 -1.84 -11.84 -38.55
CA PRO A 57 -0.75 -12.80 -38.70
C PRO A 57 -0.22 -12.94 -40.13
N THR A 58 -1.05 -12.69 -41.15
CA THR A 58 -0.73 -12.98 -42.57
C THR A 58 -0.52 -11.72 -43.41
N TRP A 59 -1.06 -10.57 -43.00
CA TRP A 59 -0.97 -9.30 -43.74
C TRP A 59 0.23 -8.44 -43.32
N ASN A 60 0.97 -8.86 -42.30
CA ASN A 60 2.13 -8.15 -41.77
C ASN A 60 3.40 -8.99 -41.89
N ASN A 61 4.52 -8.34 -42.17
CA ASN A 61 5.82 -9.00 -42.19
C ASN A 61 6.53 -8.83 -40.84
N PHE A 62 6.55 -9.89 -40.04
CA PHE A 62 7.14 -9.88 -38.71
C PHE A 62 8.61 -10.29 -38.65
N THR A 63 9.26 -10.60 -39.78
CA THR A 63 10.60 -11.22 -39.86
C THR A 63 11.65 -10.58 -38.92
N ASN A 64 11.57 -9.26 -38.71
CA ASN A 64 12.51 -8.53 -37.85
C ASN A 64 11.81 -7.79 -36.68
N GLU A 65 10.57 -8.13 -36.36
CA GLU A 65 9.73 -7.42 -35.38
C GLU A 65 9.16 -8.33 -34.32
N ALA A 66 8.78 -9.56 -34.69
CA ALA A 66 8.16 -10.49 -33.78
C ALA A 66 8.30 -11.94 -34.26
N THR A 67 8.08 -12.88 -33.35
CA THR A 67 7.77 -14.26 -33.73
C THR A 67 6.26 -14.44 -33.69
N VAL A 68 5.70 -15.04 -34.75
CA VAL A 68 4.30 -15.46 -34.81
C VAL A 68 4.22 -16.91 -34.34
N TYR A 69 3.41 -17.15 -33.33
CA TYR A 69 3.12 -18.48 -32.80
C TYR A 69 1.68 -18.84 -33.11
N GLU A 70 1.46 -20.07 -33.57
CA GLU A 70 0.15 -20.69 -33.52
C GLU A 70 -0.09 -21.24 -32.12
N ASN A 71 -1.32 -21.12 -31.64
CA ASN A 71 -1.73 -21.73 -30.39
C ASN A 71 -1.65 -23.26 -30.48
N THR A 72 -1.06 -23.89 -29.47
CA THR A 72 -1.05 -25.35 -29.28
C THR A 72 -1.42 -25.67 -27.84
N LEU A 73 -1.78 -26.92 -27.53
CA LEU A 73 -2.14 -27.33 -26.16
C LEU A 73 -1.01 -27.05 -25.13
N SER A 74 0.24 -27.00 -25.58
CA SER A 74 1.41 -26.70 -24.74
C SER A 74 1.87 -25.25 -24.82
N PHE A 75 1.27 -24.42 -25.68
CA PHE A 75 1.68 -23.04 -25.85
C PHE A 75 1.19 -22.19 -24.69
N GLN A 76 2.12 -21.44 -24.06
CA GLN A 76 1.78 -20.44 -23.06
C GLN A 76 2.18 -19.05 -23.56
N ALA A 77 1.20 -18.16 -23.66
CA ALA A 77 1.43 -16.77 -23.98
C ALA A 77 2.24 -16.06 -22.88
N LEU A 78 2.96 -15.01 -23.25
CA LEU A 78 3.73 -14.17 -22.34
C LEU A 78 3.17 -12.75 -22.30
N PRO A 79 3.39 -12.01 -21.20
CA PRO A 79 3.04 -10.60 -21.16
C PRO A 79 3.67 -9.83 -22.33
N GLY A 80 2.87 -9.02 -23.02
CA GLY A 80 3.28 -8.28 -24.20
C GLY A 80 3.05 -8.99 -25.54
N ASP A 81 2.67 -10.27 -25.55
CA ASP A 81 2.20 -10.93 -26.77
C ASP A 81 0.89 -10.27 -27.25
N VAL A 82 0.78 -10.01 -28.55
CA VAL A 82 -0.49 -9.63 -29.17
C VAL A 82 -1.24 -10.92 -29.51
N VAL A 83 -2.44 -11.09 -28.95
CA VAL A 83 -3.28 -12.24 -29.23
C VAL A 83 -4.25 -11.96 -30.36
N ILE A 84 -4.43 -12.93 -31.25
CA ILE A 84 -5.35 -12.88 -32.38
C ILE A 84 -6.37 -14.00 -32.23
N PHE A 85 -7.63 -13.61 -32.05
CA PHE A 85 -8.78 -14.50 -32.11
C PHE A 85 -9.20 -14.69 -33.57
N ASN A 86 -9.59 -15.92 -33.90
CA ASN A 86 -9.99 -16.28 -35.26
C ASN A 86 -11.31 -15.62 -35.70
N ARG A 87 -11.71 -15.86 -36.95
CA ARG A 87 -12.90 -15.29 -37.59
C ARG A 87 -14.24 -15.72 -36.98
N ASN A 88 -14.28 -16.67 -36.04
CA ASN A 88 -15.51 -16.96 -35.29
C ASN A 88 -15.88 -15.80 -34.35
N TYR A 89 -14.94 -14.89 -34.10
CA TYR A 89 -15.12 -13.69 -33.30
C TYR A 89 -15.34 -12.44 -34.16
N GLY A 90 -15.90 -11.40 -33.56
CA GLY A 90 -15.99 -10.07 -34.17
C GLY A 90 -16.73 -10.05 -35.51
N GLN A 91 -17.79 -10.86 -35.66
CA GLN A 91 -18.59 -10.95 -36.89
C GLN A 91 -17.77 -11.29 -38.15
N GLY A 92 -16.76 -12.15 -38.04
CA GLY A 92 -15.91 -12.55 -39.17
C GLY A 92 -14.61 -11.77 -39.30
N TYR A 93 -14.46 -10.66 -38.58
CA TYR A 93 -13.23 -9.84 -38.58
C TYR A 93 -12.19 -10.32 -37.56
N GLY A 94 -12.57 -11.24 -36.67
CA GLY A 94 -11.75 -11.66 -35.55
C GLY A 94 -11.72 -10.64 -34.41
N HIS A 95 -10.90 -10.92 -33.41
CA HIS A 95 -10.70 -10.03 -32.27
C HIS A 95 -9.23 -10.01 -31.85
N THR A 96 -8.79 -8.98 -31.13
CA THR A 96 -7.40 -8.88 -30.69
C THR A 96 -7.24 -8.09 -29.40
N GLY A 97 -6.13 -8.33 -28.72
CA GLY A 97 -5.70 -7.62 -27.52
C GLY A 97 -4.24 -7.92 -27.20
N ILE A 98 -3.74 -7.39 -26.10
CA ILE A 98 -2.36 -7.62 -25.66
C ILE A 98 -2.34 -8.30 -24.29
N VAL A 99 -1.58 -9.40 -24.20
CA VAL A 99 -1.51 -10.25 -23.00
C VAL A 99 -0.85 -9.52 -21.84
N LEU A 100 -1.52 -9.53 -20.68
CA LEU A 100 -0.98 -9.07 -19.39
C LEU A 100 -0.38 -10.21 -18.59
N SER A 101 -1.01 -11.38 -18.63
CA SER A 101 -0.58 -12.61 -17.96
C SER A 101 -1.28 -13.81 -18.57
N ALA A 102 -0.69 -15.00 -18.44
CA ALA A 102 -1.30 -16.23 -18.91
C ALA A 102 -0.96 -17.42 -18.02
N THR A 103 -1.88 -18.39 -17.99
CA THR A 103 -1.63 -19.78 -17.59
C THR A 103 -1.61 -20.66 -18.85
N LEU A 104 -1.55 -21.98 -18.72
CA LEU A 104 -1.79 -22.90 -19.85
C LEU A 104 -3.27 -22.95 -20.28
N ASN A 105 -4.21 -22.50 -19.43
CA ASN A 105 -5.64 -22.63 -19.68
C ASN A 105 -6.32 -21.30 -20.01
N SER A 106 -5.69 -20.18 -19.70
CA SER A 106 -6.28 -18.85 -19.88
C SER A 106 -5.26 -17.76 -20.12
N ILE A 107 -5.72 -16.72 -20.80
CA ILE A 107 -5.00 -15.47 -21.02
C ILE A 107 -5.81 -14.31 -20.43
N THR A 108 -5.13 -13.42 -19.70
CA THR A 108 -5.70 -12.13 -19.30
C THR A 108 -5.09 -11.07 -20.20
N ILE A 109 -5.92 -10.32 -20.92
CA ILE A 109 -5.49 -9.37 -21.95
C ILE A 109 -6.08 -7.98 -21.71
N LEU A 110 -5.45 -6.95 -22.29
CA LEU A 110 -6.07 -5.66 -22.54
C LEU A 110 -6.60 -5.62 -23.96
N GLU A 111 -7.88 -5.27 -24.08
CA GLU A 111 -8.62 -5.21 -25.34
C GLU A 111 -9.65 -4.09 -25.30
N GLN A 112 -10.15 -3.69 -26.46
CA GLN A 112 -11.20 -2.68 -26.61
C GLN A 112 -12.31 -3.26 -27.50
N ASN A 113 -13.50 -2.67 -27.44
CA ASN A 113 -14.65 -3.10 -28.24
C ASN A 113 -15.10 -4.55 -28.06
N TRP A 114 -14.91 -5.15 -26.88
CA TRP A 114 -15.43 -6.50 -26.63
C TRP A 114 -16.95 -6.49 -26.45
N LEU A 115 -17.49 -5.40 -25.88
CA LEU A 115 -18.93 -5.25 -25.62
C LEU A 115 -19.66 -4.59 -26.80
N GLY A 116 -18.98 -4.37 -27.94
CA GLY A 116 -19.53 -3.65 -29.07
C GLY A 116 -19.67 -2.14 -28.85
N GLY A 117 -18.89 -1.57 -27.93
CA GLY A 117 -18.98 -0.15 -27.55
C GLY A 117 -18.13 0.83 -28.36
N ALA A 118 -17.64 0.45 -29.53
CA ALA A 118 -16.79 1.31 -30.37
C ALA A 118 -17.40 2.69 -30.70
N TYR A 119 -18.73 2.80 -30.76
CA TYR A 119 -19.44 4.04 -31.09
C TYR A 119 -20.23 4.64 -29.91
N TRP A 120 -20.03 4.15 -28.69
CA TRP A 120 -20.72 4.68 -27.53
C TRP A 120 -20.26 6.11 -27.18
N THR A 121 -21.06 6.80 -26.37
CA THR A 121 -20.73 8.11 -25.81
C THR A 121 -20.85 8.06 -24.28
N PRO A 122 -19.74 7.94 -23.53
CA PRO A 122 -18.36 7.76 -24.00
C PRO A 122 -18.11 6.36 -24.61
N PRO A 123 -17.10 6.22 -25.50
CA PRO A 123 -16.79 4.95 -26.16
C PRO A 123 -16.28 3.89 -25.16
N GLU A 124 -16.38 2.61 -25.53
CA GLU A 124 -15.75 1.53 -24.76
C GLU A 124 -14.24 1.79 -24.68
N VAL A 125 -13.75 1.92 -23.44
CA VAL A 125 -12.32 2.05 -23.17
C VAL A 125 -11.64 0.68 -23.26
N THR A 126 -10.31 0.69 -23.39
CA THR A 126 -9.50 -0.52 -23.22
C THR A 126 -9.71 -1.09 -21.83
N THR A 127 -10.21 -2.32 -21.76
CA THR A 127 -10.54 -3.05 -20.53
C THR A 127 -9.75 -4.35 -20.45
N ARG A 128 -9.63 -4.86 -19.23
CA ARG A 128 -9.01 -6.16 -18.97
C ARG A 128 -10.06 -7.25 -18.96
N ARG A 129 -9.82 -8.34 -19.69
CA ARG A 129 -10.65 -9.55 -19.60
C ARG A 129 -9.79 -10.81 -19.65
N THR A 130 -10.36 -11.89 -19.15
CA THR A 130 -9.74 -13.20 -19.16
C THR A 130 -10.50 -14.10 -20.12
N HIS A 131 -9.77 -14.69 -21.07
CA HIS A 131 -10.28 -15.61 -22.06
C HIS A 131 -9.60 -16.96 -21.91
N GLY A 132 -10.27 -18.03 -22.37
CA GLY A 132 -9.62 -19.30 -22.62
C GLY A 132 -8.71 -19.22 -23.85
N TYR A 133 -7.86 -20.22 -24.02
CA TYR A 133 -7.25 -20.50 -25.32
C TYR A 133 -8.28 -21.20 -26.21
N ASP A 134 -8.38 -20.76 -27.45
CA ASP A 134 -9.24 -21.34 -28.48
C ASP A 134 -8.41 -21.73 -29.71
N PHE A 135 -8.99 -22.53 -30.60
CA PHE A 135 -8.31 -23.04 -31.79
C PHE A 135 -9.10 -22.75 -33.07
N PRO A 136 -8.49 -22.11 -34.09
CA PRO A 136 -7.13 -21.56 -34.08
C PRO A 136 -7.05 -20.21 -33.34
N MET A 137 -5.90 -19.94 -32.72
CA MET A 137 -5.52 -18.61 -32.23
C MET A 137 -4.06 -18.37 -32.55
N TRP A 138 -3.67 -17.12 -32.72
CA TRP A 138 -2.27 -16.75 -32.96
C TRP A 138 -1.77 -15.77 -31.92
N PHE A 139 -0.47 -15.82 -31.66
CA PHE A 139 0.22 -14.93 -30.72
C PHE A 139 1.44 -14.34 -31.39
N ILE A 140 1.52 -13.02 -31.41
CA ILE A 140 2.63 -12.28 -32.01
C ILE A 140 3.48 -11.72 -30.87
N ARG A 141 4.68 -12.27 -30.71
CA ARG A 141 5.60 -11.92 -29.62
C ARG A 141 6.65 -10.92 -30.10
N PRO A 142 6.59 -9.64 -29.68
CA PRO A 142 7.51 -8.62 -30.15
C PRO A 142 8.97 -8.88 -29.73
N PHE A 143 9.91 -8.50 -30.60
CA PHE A 143 11.33 -8.43 -30.29
C PHE A 143 11.66 -7.08 -29.66
N TYR A 144 12.04 -7.09 -28.38
CA TYR A 144 12.36 -5.87 -27.63
C TYR A 144 13.83 -5.45 -27.78
N ALA A 145 14.09 -4.14 -27.70
CA ALA A 145 15.46 -3.62 -27.63
C ALA A 145 16.23 -4.24 -26.45
N LYS A 146 17.51 -4.58 -26.69
CA LYS A 146 18.44 -4.96 -25.63
C LYS A 146 18.68 -3.76 -24.71
N ALA A 147 18.66 -4.00 -23.40
CA ALA A 147 18.98 -2.96 -22.41
C ALA A 147 20.47 -2.57 -22.52
N THR A 148 20.77 -1.36 -22.98
CA THR A 148 22.12 -0.78 -23.00
C THR A 148 22.54 -0.27 -21.61
N THR A 149 23.83 -0.04 -21.39
CA THR A 149 24.44 0.34 -20.09
C THR A 149 23.86 1.63 -19.49
N VAL A 150 23.27 2.50 -20.31
CA VAL A 150 22.52 3.70 -19.89
C VAL A 150 21.15 3.33 -19.30
N ASN A 151 20.50 2.28 -19.82
CA ASN A 151 19.26 1.71 -19.27
C ASN A 151 19.50 0.78 -18.06
N LYS A 152 20.74 0.33 -17.84
CA LYS A 152 21.13 -0.42 -16.64
C LYS A 152 21.20 0.48 -15.40
N LEU A 153 21.46 1.79 -15.53
CA LEU A 153 21.48 2.69 -14.37
C LEU A 153 20.07 3.03 -13.82
N VAL A 154 19.02 2.87 -14.64
CA VAL A 154 17.62 2.99 -14.18
C VAL A 154 17.06 1.65 -13.68
N SER A 155 17.60 0.51 -14.15
CA SER A 155 17.10 -0.84 -13.82
C SER A 155 18.00 -1.69 -12.90
N LYS A 156 19.23 -1.25 -12.57
CA LYS A 156 20.14 -1.81 -11.54
C LYS A 156 20.37 -0.88 -10.35
N ALA A 157 19.50 0.10 -10.12
CA ALA A 157 19.38 0.66 -8.78
C ALA A 157 18.73 -0.38 -7.86
N THR A 158 19.51 -1.37 -7.40
CA THR A 158 19.32 -1.83 -6.02
C THR A 158 19.38 -0.55 -5.19
N PRO A 159 18.37 -0.21 -4.38
CA PRO A 159 18.46 0.99 -3.58
C PRO A 159 19.69 0.81 -2.69
N VAL A 160 20.76 1.56 -3.00
CA VAL A 160 21.67 2.02 -1.97
C VAL A 160 20.73 2.60 -0.94
N LYS A 161 20.74 2.05 0.28
CA LYS A 161 20.05 2.67 1.41
C LYS A 161 20.64 4.08 1.53
N LYS A 162 20.04 5.03 0.79
CA LYS A 162 20.06 6.44 1.14
C LYS A 162 19.65 6.44 2.60
N ALA A 163 20.46 7.08 3.44
CA ALA A 163 20.10 7.32 4.83
C ALA A 163 18.62 7.71 4.84
N LYS A 164 17.79 6.98 5.62
CA LYS A 164 16.35 7.20 5.71
C LYS A 164 16.10 8.67 6.03
N THR A 165 15.89 9.47 5.00
CA THR A 165 15.05 10.65 5.13
C THR A 165 13.65 10.06 5.29
N ASN A 166 12.97 10.37 6.40
CA ASN A 166 11.60 9.94 6.63
C ASN A 166 10.74 10.52 5.50
N LYS A 167 10.55 9.76 4.42
CA LYS A 167 9.57 10.05 3.38
C LYS A 167 8.21 9.99 4.08
N GLY A 168 7.46 11.08 4.07
CA GLY A 168 6.14 11.13 4.71
C GLY A 168 5.21 10.04 4.15
N LYS A 169 4.13 9.75 4.89
CA LYS A 169 3.17 8.71 4.52
C LYS A 169 2.45 9.06 3.22
N LYS A 170 2.06 8.06 2.44
CA LYS A 170 1.08 8.18 1.36
C LYS A 170 -0.32 7.96 1.95
N ILE A 171 -1.13 9.01 1.99
CA ILE A 171 -2.43 9.00 2.67
C ILE A 171 -3.52 9.19 1.62
N LEU A 172 -4.51 8.29 1.60
CA LEU A 172 -5.73 8.45 0.82
C LEU A 172 -6.80 9.10 1.69
N LEU A 173 -7.33 10.24 1.25
CA LEU A 173 -8.51 10.86 1.84
C LEU A 173 -9.72 10.56 0.96
N VAL A 174 -10.80 10.14 1.59
CA VAL A 174 -12.05 9.74 0.94
C VAL A 174 -13.17 10.61 1.50
N ALA A 175 -13.91 11.28 0.64
CA ALA A 175 -15.14 11.94 1.05
C ALA A 175 -16.26 10.89 1.11
N GLY A 176 -16.93 10.76 2.25
CA GLY A 176 -18.14 9.96 2.37
C GLY A 176 -19.20 10.42 1.37
N HIS A 177 -20.04 9.47 0.96
CA HIS A 177 -21.05 9.63 -0.08
C HIS A 177 -20.45 10.13 -1.41
N GLY A 178 -21.27 10.43 -2.41
CA GLY A 178 -20.74 10.93 -3.67
C GLY A 178 -21.63 10.73 -4.88
N LYS A 179 -21.05 11.08 -6.03
CA LYS A 179 -21.61 10.72 -7.33
C LYS A 179 -20.97 9.39 -7.74
N GLY A 180 -21.72 8.31 -7.62
CA GLY A 180 -21.36 7.00 -8.16
C GLY A 180 -22.00 6.78 -9.52
N ALA A 181 -21.63 5.67 -10.19
CA ALA A 181 -22.22 5.26 -11.47
C ALA A 181 -23.77 5.12 -11.43
N TYR A 182 -24.35 4.97 -10.24
CA TYR A 182 -25.79 4.73 -10.05
C TYR A 182 -26.44 5.61 -8.98
N SER A 183 -25.73 6.58 -8.41
CA SER A 183 -26.27 7.42 -7.33
C SER A 183 -25.65 8.80 -7.27
N ASN A 184 -26.43 9.78 -6.84
CA ASN A 184 -25.97 11.09 -6.42
C ASN A 184 -26.26 11.22 -4.92
N ASP A 185 -25.56 10.43 -4.11
CA ASP A 185 -25.80 10.30 -2.69
C ASP A 185 -25.31 11.58 -1.97
N PRO A 186 -26.22 12.41 -1.40
CA PRO A 186 -25.82 13.61 -0.67
C PRO A 186 -25.32 13.30 0.75
N GLY A 187 -25.48 12.06 1.23
CA GLY A 187 -25.39 11.73 2.64
C GLY A 187 -26.50 12.38 3.45
N ALA A 188 -26.24 12.58 4.73
CA ALA A 188 -27.19 13.28 5.57
C ALA A 188 -27.33 14.77 5.18
N VAL A 189 -28.54 15.31 5.32
CA VAL A 189 -28.87 16.71 4.99
C VAL A 189 -29.59 17.35 6.17
N ALA A 190 -28.98 18.38 6.75
CA ALA A 190 -29.56 19.13 7.85
C ALA A 190 -28.86 20.49 8.04
N ASN A 191 -29.53 21.42 8.73
CA ASN A 191 -28.96 22.72 9.10
C ASN A 191 -28.40 23.54 7.91
N GLY A 192 -28.96 23.35 6.71
CA GLY A 192 -28.52 24.03 5.49
C GLY A 192 -27.30 23.39 4.80
N TYR A 193 -26.85 22.23 5.28
CA TYR A 193 -25.72 21.50 4.75
C TYR A 193 -26.16 20.12 4.22
N ASN A 194 -25.47 19.65 3.19
CA ASN A 194 -25.40 18.22 2.89
C ASN A 194 -23.96 17.74 3.13
N GLU A 195 -23.84 16.54 3.67
CA GLU A 195 -22.59 15.94 4.10
C GLU A 195 -21.57 15.80 2.96
N ARG A 196 -22.03 15.26 1.82
CA ARG A 196 -21.21 15.04 0.62
C ARG A 196 -20.45 16.30 0.23
N ASP A 197 -21.15 17.42 0.10
CA ASP A 197 -20.58 18.68 -0.36
C ASP A 197 -19.78 19.38 0.74
N PHE A 198 -20.26 19.33 1.99
CA PHE A 198 -19.56 19.97 3.10
C PHE A 198 -18.17 19.36 3.30
N ASN A 199 -18.04 18.03 3.32
CA ASN A 199 -16.76 17.37 3.47
C ASN A 199 -15.79 17.67 2.31
N ARG A 200 -16.31 17.70 1.06
CA ARG A 200 -15.53 18.00 -0.15
C ARG A 200 -15.06 19.44 -0.24
N LYS A 201 -15.90 20.39 0.16
CA LYS A 201 -15.61 21.83 0.08
C LYS A 201 -14.80 22.30 1.27
N GLU A 202 -15.20 21.92 2.47
CA GLU A 202 -14.70 22.57 3.69
C GLU A 202 -13.63 21.75 4.44
N ILE A 203 -13.78 20.43 4.52
CA ILE A 203 -12.94 19.61 5.40
C ILE A 203 -11.69 19.10 4.70
N ILE A 204 -11.86 18.26 3.67
CA ILE A 204 -10.78 17.47 3.09
C ILE A 204 -9.68 18.34 2.45
N PRO A 205 -9.98 19.44 1.72
CA PRO A 205 -8.94 20.30 1.18
C PRO A 205 -8.02 20.92 2.24
N ARG A 206 -8.58 21.29 3.40
CA ARG A 206 -7.81 21.84 4.53
C ARG A 206 -6.94 20.77 5.18
N VAL A 207 -7.49 19.58 5.44
CA VAL A 207 -6.73 18.43 5.97
C VAL A 207 -5.58 18.06 5.02
N LYS A 208 -5.84 17.98 3.71
CA LYS A 208 -4.82 17.74 2.67
C LYS A 208 -3.69 18.77 2.75
N LYS A 209 -4.02 20.06 2.75
CA LYS A 209 -3.03 21.16 2.83
C LYS A 209 -2.08 20.98 4.02
N TYR A 210 -2.63 20.64 5.18
CA TYR A 210 -1.89 20.44 6.41
C TYR A 210 -1.01 19.17 6.40
N LEU A 211 -1.49 18.07 5.83
CA LEU A 211 -0.71 16.84 5.71
C LEU A 211 0.45 17.00 4.72
N GLU A 212 0.23 17.69 3.61
CA GLU A 212 1.26 17.97 2.60
C GLU A 212 2.31 18.95 3.11
N SER A 213 1.93 19.93 3.94
CA SER A 213 2.89 20.89 4.51
C SER A 213 3.94 20.25 5.42
N VAL A 214 3.73 19.01 5.84
CA VAL A 214 4.68 18.22 6.65
C VAL A 214 5.28 17.03 5.89
N GLY A 215 5.16 17.04 4.55
CA GLY A 215 5.85 16.10 3.66
C GLY A 215 5.12 14.77 3.41
N ASN A 216 3.86 14.63 3.83
CA ASN A 216 3.04 13.49 3.42
C ASN A 216 2.59 13.67 1.96
N THR A 217 2.42 12.56 1.25
CA THR A 217 1.78 12.55 -0.07
C THR A 217 0.30 12.28 0.11
N VAL A 218 -0.57 13.20 -0.33
CA VAL A 218 -2.02 13.05 -0.15
C VAL A 218 -2.71 12.80 -1.48
N VAL A 219 -3.39 11.65 -1.57
CA VAL A 219 -4.26 11.26 -2.68
C VAL A 219 -5.71 11.51 -2.28
N LEU A 220 -6.50 12.06 -3.20
CA LEU A 220 -7.94 12.23 -3.03
C LEU A 220 -8.66 11.17 -3.88
N TYR A 221 -9.56 10.40 -3.26
CA TYR A 221 -10.40 9.47 -4.02
C TYR A 221 -11.33 10.25 -4.96
N GLY A 222 -11.47 9.81 -6.22
CA GLY A 222 -12.16 10.59 -7.26
C GLY A 222 -11.40 11.83 -7.73
N GLY A 223 -10.08 11.88 -7.54
CA GLY A 223 -9.24 12.95 -8.04
C GLY A 223 -9.46 14.32 -7.37
N LYS A 224 -9.06 15.40 -8.05
CA LYS A 224 -9.06 16.77 -7.49
C LYS A 224 -10.46 17.23 -7.05
N THR A 225 -11.51 16.76 -7.73
CA THR A 225 -12.90 17.13 -7.46
C THR A 225 -13.61 16.17 -6.50
N MET A 226 -12.96 15.06 -6.12
CA MET A 226 -13.56 14.00 -5.31
C MET A 226 -14.92 13.54 -5.87
N ASN A 227 -15.01 13.37 -7.17
CA ASN A 227 -16.27 13.17 -7.90
C ASN A 227 -16.73 11.70 -7.95
N GLN A 228 -16.17 10.83 -7.12
CA GLN A 228 -16.52 9.41 -7.04
C GLN A 228 -17.00 9.06 -5.63
N ASP A 229 -17.68 7.93 -5.53
CA ASP A 229 -18.18 7.34 -4.29
C ASP A 229 -17.50 5.98 -4.06
N LEU A 230 -16.61 5.91 -3.07
CA LEU A 230 -15.82 4.71 -2.80
C LEU A 230 -16.69 3.50 -2.43
N TYR A 231 -17.80 3.73 -1.70
CA TYR A 231 -18.72 2.66 -1.32
C TYR A 231 -19.38 2.08 -2.57
N GLN A 232 -19.93 2.94 -3.43
CA GLN A 232 -20.62 2.51 -4.65
C GLN A 232 -19.66 1.79 -5.60
N ASP A 233 -18.44 2.32 -5.77
CA ASP A 233 -17.44 1.68 -6.62
C ASP A 233 -17.01 0.33 -6.05
N THR A 234 -16.84 0.22 -4.72
CA THR A 234 -16.51 -1.06 -4.08
C THR A 234 -17.65 -2.07 -4.22
N LEU A 235 -18.88 -1.64 -3.99
CA LEU A 235 -20.08 -2.46 -4.14
C LEU A 235 -20.26 -2.93 -5.58
N TYR A 236 -20.01 -2.05 -6.54
CA TYR A 236 -20.04 -2.37 -7.96
C TYR A 236 -19.02 -3.46 -8.29
N GLY A 237 -17.78 -3.30 -7.83
CA GLY A 237 -16.73 -4.32 -7.97
C GLY A 237 -17.16 -5.70 -7.44
N GLN A 238 -17.80 -5.76 -6.26
CA GLN A 238 -18.34 -7.02 -5.74
C GLN A 238 -19.47 -7.58 -6.60
N ARG A 239 -20.40 -6.72 -7.05
CA ARG A 239 -21.57 -7.10 -7.85
C ARG A 239 -21.17 -7.72 -9.19
N VAL A 240 -20.16 -7.16 -9.84
CA VAL A 240 -19.68 -7.65 -11.15
C VAL A 240 -18.52 -8.64 -11.03
N GLY A 241 -18.15 -9.04 -9.81
CA GLY A 241 -17.03 -9.96 -9.58
C GLY A 241 -15.65 -9.39 -9.95
N ASN A 242 -15.52 -8.07 -10.10
CA ASN A 242 -14.24 -7.41 -10.40
C ASN A 242 -13.58 -6.93 -9.09
N TYR A 243 -12.70 -7.78 -8.57
CA TYR A 243 -11.89 -7.53 -7.38
C TYR A 243 -10.53 -6.89 -7.69
N SER A 244 -10.45 -6.09 -8.76
CA SER A 244 -9.23 -5.39 -9.18
C SER A 244 -9.43 -3.89 -9.39
N ASP A 245 -10.48 -3.50 -10.12
CA ASP A 245 -10.49 -2.21 -10.82
C ASP A 245 -11.45 -1.19 -10.22
N TYR A 246 -12.26 -1.59 -9.24
CA TYR A 246 -13.25 -0.70 -8.63
C TYR A 246 -13.02 -0.53 -7.13
N GLY A 247 -13.29 0.70 -6.66
CA GLY A 247 -13.31 1.05 -5.25
C GLY A 247 -12.06 0.64 -4.49
N LEU A 248 -12.26 -0.02 -3.36
CA LEU A 248 -11.19 -0.48 -2.47
C LEU A 248 -10.23 -1.50 -3.12
N TYR A 249 -10.70 -2.26 -4.11
CA TYR A 249 -9.85 -3.19 -4.85
C TYR A 249 -8.84 -2.44 -5.73
N TRP A 250 -9.30 -1.38 -6.41
CA TRP A 250 -8.42 -0.48 -7.15
C TRP A 250 -7.47 0.27 -6.23
N VAL A 251 -7.96 0.73 -5.07
CA VAL A 251 -7.13 1.40 -4.07
C VAL A 251 -5.98 0.49 -3.62
N LYS A 252 -6.24 -0.78 -3.34
CA LYS A 252 -5.21 -1.78 -2.98
C LYS A 252 -4.17 -1.94 -4.10
N ASN A 253 -4.62 -2.07 -5.34
CA ASN A 253 -3.76 -2.45 -6.45
C ASN A 253 -2.97 -1.27 -7.04
N ASN A 254 -3.54 -0.07 -7.03
CA ASN A 254 -3.01 1.09 -7.76
C ASN A 254 -2.58 2.23 -6.83
N VAL A 255 -3.37 2.54 -5.80
CA VAL A 255 -3.03 3.63 -4.87
C VAL A 255 -1.98 3.19 -3.85
N LYS A 256 -2.15 2.00 -3.25
CA LYS A 256 -1.27 1.47 -2.19
C LYS A 256 -0.96 2.50 -1.09
N PRO A 257 -1.99 3.07 -0.44
CA PRO A 257 -1.77 4.06 0.61
C PRO A 257 -1.30 3.39 1.91
N ASP A 258 -0.52 4.11 2.71
CA ASP A 258 -0.15 3.73 4.08
C ASP A 258 -1.34 3.88 5.04
N ALA A 259 -2.28 4.78 4.74
CA ALA A 259 -3.51 5.00 5.49
C ALA A 259 -4.63 5.55 4.59
N ILE A 260 -5.85 5.06 4.79
CA ILE A 260 -7.11 5.52 4.17
C ILE A 260 -8.03 6.14 5.22
N VAL A 261 -8.35 7.43 5.10
CA VAL A 261 -9.28 8.13 6.01
C VAL A 261 -10.53 8.54 5.25
N GLU A 262 -11.67 7.98 5.63
CA GLU A 262 -12.98 8.29 5.06
C GLU A 262 -13.78 9.21 5.99
N PHE A 263 -14.19 10.38 5.48
CA PHE A 263 -14.82 11.44 6.28
C PHE A 263 -16.33 11.46 6.12
N HIS A 264 -17.04 11.39 7.24
CA HIS A 264 -18.49 11.44 7.35
C HIS A 264 -18.96 12.42 8.44
N LEU A 265 -20.26 12.73 8.43
CA LEU A 265 -21.00 13.45 9.47
C LEU A 265 -22.24 12.63 9.84
N ASP A 266 -22.33 12.24 11.11
CA ASP A 266 -23.39 11.38 11.62
C ASP A 266 -24.74 12.12 11.63
N ALA A 267 -25.83 11.37 11.70
CA ALA A 267 -27.18 11.91 11.73
C ALA A 267 -28.09 11.13 12.69
N ALA A 268 -28.65 11.85 13.65
CA ALA A 268 -29.65 11.36 14.59
C ALA A 268 -30.54 12.53 15.04
N SER A 269 -31.10 12.47 16.24
CA SER A 269 -31.85 13.60 16.81
C SER A 269 -31.01 14.89 16.85
N PRO A 270 -31.62 16.08 16.78
CA PRO A 270 -30.89 17.36 16.82
C PRO A 270 -30.05 17.59 18.08
N GLN A 271 -30.32 16.84 19.16
CA GLN A 271 -29.59 16.88 20.43
C GLN A 271 -28.37 15.94 20.45
N ALA A 272 -28.26 14.99 19.50
CA ALA A 272 -27.07 14.17 19.36
C ALA A 272 -25.84 15.06 19.09
N SER A 273 -24.69 14.67 19.64
CA SER A 273 -23.47 15.48 19.57
C SER A 273 -22.24 14.61 19.80
N GLY A 274 -21.14 15.02 19.18
CA GLY A 274 -19.84 14.37 19.28
C GLY A 274 -19.57 13.39 18.15
N GLY A 275 -18.30 13.19 17.84
CA GLY A 275 -17.86 12.28 16.78
C GLY A 275 -17.46 10.90 17.30
N HIS A 276 -17.12 10.01 16.38
CA HIS A 276 -16.46 8.74 16.69
C HIS A 276 -15.61 8.25 15.49
N VAL A 277 -14.80 7.22 15.72
CA VAL A 277 -14.01 6.57 14.66
C VAL A 277 -14.48 5.11 14.54
N ILE A 278 -14.74 4.65 13.32
CA ILE A 278 -15.09 3.26 13.01
C ILE A 278 -13.91 2.58 12.31
N ILE A 279 -13.61 1.35 12.74
CA ILE A 279 -12.57 0.48 12.16
C ILE A 279 -13.12 -0.93 11.93
N SER A 280 -12.36 -1.75 11.21
CA SER A 280 -12.66 -3.18 11.08
C SER A 280 -12.46 -3.90 12.41
N ASP A 281 -13.41 -4.77 12.78
CA ASP A 281 -13.30 -5.68 13.92
C ASP A 281 -12.17 -6.72 13.81
N ARG A 282 -11.60 -6.90 12.61
CA ARG A 282 -10.49 -7.82 12.36
C ARG A 282 -9.16 -7.35 12.93
N PHE A 283 -9.02 -6.04 13.21
CA PHE A 283 -7.77 -5.44 13.65
C PHE A 283 -7.98 -4.54 14.87
N PRO A 284 -7.01 -4.49 15.80
CA PRO A 284 -7.05 -3.54 16.90
C PRO A 284 -6.83 -2.11 16.39
N ALA A 285 -7.38 -1.13 17.12
CA ALA A 285 -7.18 0.29 16.83
C ALA A 285 -5.70 0.69 16.84
N ASP A 286 -5.26 1.40 15.80
CA ASP A 286 -3.90 1.92 15.67
C ASP A 286 -3.76 3.32 16.31
N ASP A 287 -2.57 3.92 16.16
CA ASP A 287 -2.28 5.23 16.73
C ASP A 287 -3.04 6.37 16.05
N ILE A 288 -3.36 6.24 14.75
CA ILE A 288 -4.17 7.22 14.02
C ILE A 288 -5.60 7.19 14.56
N ASP A 289 -6.18 6.00 14.76
CA ASP A 289 -7.56 5.85 15.23
C ASP A 289 -7.74 6.46 16.63
N LYS A 290 -6.80 6.15 17.54
CA LYS A 290 -6.77 6.70 18.90
C LYS A 290 -6.57 8.21 18.90
N ALA A 291 -5.67 8.73 18.05
CA ALA A 291 -5.42 10.15 17.94
C ALA A 291 -6.63 10.91 17.38
N LEU A 292 -7.31 10.34 16.38
CA LEU A 292 -8.55 10.91 15.82
C LEU A 292 -9.68 10.92 16.85
N SER A 293 -9.90 9.81 17.56
CA SER A 293 -10.86 9.76 18.66
C SER A 293 -10.54 10.78 19.76
N SER A 294 -9.26 10.96 20.11
CA SER A 294 -8.83 12.00 21.06
C SER A 294 -9.05 13.42 20.51
N ALA A 295 -8.81 13.64 19.22
CA ALA A 295 -9.03 14.92 18.56
C ALA A 295 -10.51 15.33 18.64
N LEU A 296 -11.43 14.42 18.32
CA LEU A 296 -12.87 14.64 18.42
C LEU A 296 -13.31 14.98 19.85
N GLY A 297 -12.77 14.27 20.84
CA GLY A 297 -13.06 14.57 22.25
C GLY A 297 -12.61 15.96 22.73
N LYS A 298 -11.67 16.60 22.03
CA LYS A 298 -11.21 17.96 22.31
C LYS A 298 -11.93 19.03 21.47
N THR A 299 -12.80 18.62 20.54
CA THR A 299 -13.52 19.52 19.63
C THR A 299 -15.01 19.44 19.87
N VAL A 300 -15.73 18.64 19.08
CA VAL A 300 -17.19 18.47 19.19
C VAL A 300 -17.61 17.54 20.34
N GLY A 301 -16.65 16.80 20.92
CA GLY A 301 -16.90 15.76 21.90
C GLY A 301 -16.89 14.36 21.28
N LYS A 302 -17.08 13.33 22.12
CA LYS A 302 -17.19 11.94 21.67
C LYS A 302 -18.56 11.41 22.03
N ILE A 303 -19.28 10.89 21.05
CA ILE A 303 -20.42 10.02 21.34
C ILE A 303 -19.94 8.61 21.68
N ARG A 304 -18.85 8.16 21.01
CA ARG A 304 -18.18 6.87 21.21
C ARG A 304 -16.67 7.01 21.00
N GLY A 305 -15.90 6.02 21.44
CA GLY A 305 -14.46 5.95 21.22
C GLY A 305 -14.09 5.51 19.79
N VAL A 306 -13.12 4.61 19.68
CA VAL A 306 -12.91 3.83 18.45
C VAL A 306 -13.82 2.62 18.51
N THR A 307 -14.65 2.45 17.48
CA THR A 307 -15.70 1.43 17.42
C THR A 307 -15.37 0.41 16.33
N PRO A 308 -15.01 -0.83 16.69
CA PRO A 308 -14.85 -1.90 15.71
C PRO A 308 -16.21 -2.34 15.16
N ARG A 309 -16.31 -2.53 13.84
CA ARG A 309 -17.52 -2.96 13.12
C ARG A 309 -17.18 -3.96 12.01
N ASN A 310 -18.17 -4.74 11.60
CA ASN A 310 -18.10 -5.68 10.46
C ASN A 310 -19.30 -5.62 9.52
N ASP A 311 -20.26 -4.74 9.81
CA ASP A 311 -21.54 -4.59 9.11
C ASP A 311 -21.53 -3.47 8.06
N LEU A 312 -20.45 -2.69 7.97
CA LEU A 312 -20.25 -1.69 6.92
C LEU A 312 -19.36 -2.23 5.81
N LEU A 313 -19.77 -2.04 4.54
CA LEU A 313 -19.08 -2.61 3.38
C LEU A 313 -17.59 -2.26 3.32
N ASN A 314 -17.26 -0.96 3.30
CA ASN A 314 -15.86 -0.52 3.18
C ASN A 314 -15.00 -0.99 4.36
N VAL A 315 -15.58 -1.02 5.57
CA VAL A 315 -14.94 -1.54 6.77
C VAL A 315 -14.62 -3.03 6.64
N ASN A 316 -15.59 -3.84 6.20
CA ASN A 316 -15.38 -5.29 6.03
C ASN A 316 -14.40 -5.59 4.88
N VAL A 317 -14.54 -4.92 3.73
CA VAL A 317 -13.66 -5.11 2.57
C VAL A 317 -12.23 -4.70 2.88
N THR A 318 -12.00 -3.55 3.54
CA THR A 318 -10.65 -3.15 3.96
C THR A 318 -10.03 -4.13 4.96
N GLY A 319 -10.86 -4.67 5.88
CA GLY A 319 -10.49 -5.76 6.77
C GLY A 319 -9.99 -7.01 6.02
N GLN A 320 -10.72 -7.47 5.00
CA GLN A 320 -10.35 -8.60 4.15
C GLN A 320 -9.10 -8.33 3.30
N LEU A 321 -8.97 -7.10 2.81
CA LEU A 321 -7.87 -6.67 1.95
C LEU A 321 -6.58 -6.34 2.71
N ASN A 322 -6.63 -6.32 4.06
CA ASN A 322 -5.56 -5.89 4.94
C ASN A 322 -5.08 -4.46 4.62
N LEU A 323 -6.03 -3.55 4.40
CA LEU A 323 -5.76 -2.13 4.20
C LEU A 323 -5.91 -1.41 5.54
N ASN A 324 -4.94 -0.55 5.87
CA ASN A 324 -5.10 0.36 6.98
C ASN A 324 -6.19 1.38 6.60
N TYR A 325 -7.39 1.25 7.16
CA TYR A 325 -8.59 2.04 6.86
C TYR A 325 -9.31 2.47 8.15
N ARG A 326 -9.87 3.68 8.14
CA ARG A 326 -10.82 4.15 9.15
C ARG A 326 -11.87 5.06 8.53
N LEU A 327 -13.06 5.00 9.09
CA LEU A 327 -14.14 5.94 8.86
C LEU A 327 -14.23 6.86 10.08
N ILE A 328 -14.28 8.17 9.87
CA ILE A 328 -14.44 9.17 10.92
C ILE A 328 -15.76 9.91 10.78
N GLU A 329 -16.59 9.81 11.80
CA GLU A 329 -17.75 10.68 12.00
C GLU A 329 -17.28 11.94 12.73
N LEU A 330 -17.26 13.07 12.04
CA LEU A 330 -16.68 14.31 12.54
C LEU A 330 -17.53 15.01 13.61
N GLY A 331 -18.78 14.59 13.75
CA GLY A 331 -19.85 15.18 14.56
C GLY A 331 -21.19 14.93 13.88
N PHE A 332 -22.28 15.42 14.46
CA PHE A 332 -23.62 15.25 13.89
C PHE A 332 -24.03 16.41 12.97
N ILE A 333 -24.35 16.15 11.70
CA ILE A 333 -24.84 17.19 10.79
C ILE A 333 -26.20 17.75 11.24
N THR A 334 -27.02 16.93 11.91
CA THR A 334 -28.31 17.33 12.49
C THR A 334 -28.16 18.20 13.74
N SER A 335 -26.96 18.25 14.34
CA SER A 335 -26.67 19.04 15.54
C SER A 335 -26.18 20.44 15.20
N LYS A 336 -27.00 21.46 15.53
CA LYS A 336 -26.59 22.87 15.40
C LYS A 336 -25.36 23.20 16.23
N LYS A 337 -25.17 22.52 17.37
CA LYS A 337 -24.01 22.67 18.24
C LYS A 337 -22.74 22.20 17.52
N ASP A 338 -22.74 20.97 16.98
CA ASP A 338 -21.56 20.41 16.32
C ASP A 338 -21.23 21.19 15.03
N MET A 339 -22.23 21.41 14.17
CA MET A 339 -22.03 22.17 12.93
C MET A 339 -21.61 23.62 13.20
N GLY A 340 -22.16 24.26 14.23
CA GLY A 340 -21.75 25.60 14.66
C GLY A 340 -20.31 25.64 15.16
N TYR A 341 -19.86 24.62 15.90
CA TYR A 341 -18.47 24.51 16.33
C TYR A 341 -17.53 24.27 15.14
N ILE A 342 -17.84 23.29 14.29
CA ILE A 342 -17.00 22.91 13.14
C ILE A 342 -16.81 24.10 12.20
N THR A 343 -17.89 24.78 11.82
CA THR A 343 -17.84 25.91 10.88
C THR A 343 -17.10 27.11 11.46
N LYS A 344 -17.38 27.49 12.72
CA LYS A 344 -16.70 28.58 13.42
C LYS A 344 -15.20 28.33 13.61
N ASN A 345 -14.80 27.07 13.73
CA ASN A 345 -13.42 26.66 14.03
C ASN A 345 -12.76 25.88 12.88
N ILE A 346 -13.22 26.05 11.64
CA ILE A 346 -12.91 25.12 10.54
C ILE A 346 -11.41 24.86 10.34
N ASP A 347 -10.58 25.90 10.44
CA ASP A 347 -9.13 25.77 10.24
C ASP A 347 -8.45 25.07 11.42
N SER A 348 -8.80 25.43 12.66
CA SER A 348 -8.21 24.80 13.85
C SER A 348 -8.72 23.36 14.05
N PHE A 349 -9.98 23.10 13.69
CA PHE A 349 -10.59 21.78 13.66
C PHE A 349 -9.88 20.87 12.65
N THR A 350 -9.81 21.27 11.38
CA THR A 350 -9.17 20.47 10.32
C THR A 350 -7.66 20.32 10.54
N LYS A 351 -6.97 21.32 11.09
CA LYS A 351 -5.57 21.19 11.52
C LYS A 351 -5.42 20.09 12.57
N ARG A 352 -6.26 20.09 13.60
CA ARG A 352 -6.21 19.07 14.67
C ARG A 352 -6.47 17.66 14.14
N ILE A 353 -7.39 17.50 13.19
CA ILE A 353 -7.63 16.23 12.51
C ILE A 353 -6.39 15.80 11.69
N ALA A 354 -5.78 16.73 10.94
CA ALA A 354 -4.55 16.45 10.20
C ALA A 354 -3.37 16.06 11.13
N GLU A 355 -3.23 16.70 12.28
CA GLU A 355 -2.22 16.34 13.30
C GLU A 355 -2.41 14.93 13.84
N ALA A 356 -3.67 14.52 14.06
CA ALA A 356 -4.00 13.18 14.48
C ALA A 356 -3.63 12.13 13.41
N ILE A 357 -3.97 12.38 12.14
CA ILE A 357 -3.59 11.50 11.01
C ILE A 357 -2.06 11.42 10.85
N ASN A 358 -1.39 12.56 11.01
CA ASN A 358 0.06 12.65 10.91
C ASN A 358 0.77 11.93 12.08
N GLY A 359 0.12 11.80 13.23
CA GLY A 359 0.68 11.25 14.46
C GLY A 359 1.58 12.24 15.23
N ARG A 360 1.62 13.51 14.80
CA ARG A 360 2.32 14.60 15.49
C ARG A 360 1.75 15.96 15.09
N GLN A 361 1.93 16.92 15.99
CA GLN A 361 1.61 18.32 15.74
C GLN A 361 2.30 18.86 14.48
N ILE A 362 1.57 19.66 13.72
CA ILE A 362 2.06 20.31 12.51
C ILE A 362 2.95 21.48 12.93
N ASN A 363 4.12 21.58 12.31
CA ASN A 363 5.20 22.52 12.66
C ASN A 363 5.86 22.26 14.02
N ALA A 364 5.57 21.13 14.70
CA ALA A 364 6.36 20.75 15.85
C ALA A 364 7.82 20.52 15.46
N PRO A 365 8.80 20.99 16.26
CA PRO A 365 10.20 20.69 16.06
C PRO A 365 10.40 19.19 15.83
N LYS A 366 11.38 18.80 15.00
CA LYS A 366 11.74 17.39 14.86
C LYS A 366 12.06 16.86 16.27
N SER A 367 11.35 15.83 16.71
CA SER A 367 11.68 15.19 17.97
C SER A 367 13.12 14.67 17.88
N LYS A 368 13.93 14.92 18.91
CA LYS A 368 15.20 14.20 19.08
C LYS A 368 14.86 12.70 19.02
N PRO A 369 15.62 11.88 18.26
CA PRO A 369 15.36 10.45 18.23
C PRO A 369 15.30 9.93 19.66
N SER A 370 14.25 9.16 19.98
CA SER A 370 14.17 8.53 21.30
C SER A 370 15.45 7.71 21.48
N LYS A 371 16.11 7.86 22.64
CA LYS A 371 17.27 7.03 22.97
C LYS A 371 16.84 5.58 22.75
N ALA A 372 17.56 4.85 21.91
CA ALA A 372 17.28 3.44 21.68
C ALA A 372 17.19 2.75 23.05
N LYS A 373 16.14 1.95 23.26
CA LYS A 373 16.02 1.16 24.49
C LYS A 373 17.21 0.20 24.51
N THR A 374 18.15 0.46 25.41
CA THR A 374 19.38 -0.34 25.59
C THR A 374 19.33 -1.20 26.84
N THR A 375 18.26 -1.14 27.64
CA THR A 375 18.15 -1.87 28.91
C THR A 375 16.81 -2.56 29.04
N TRP A 376 16.83 -3.81 29.52
CA TRP A 376 15.66 -4.65 29.79
C TRP A 376 15.81 -5.33 31.14
N ASN A 377 14.76 -5.35 31.97
CA ASN A 377 14.73 -6.07 33.25
C ASN A 377 14.38 -7.55 33.04
N TRP A 378 15.16 -8.22 32.18
CA TRP A 378 15.01 -9.65 31.92
C TRP A 378 15.86 -10.45 32.88
N LYS A 379 15.31 -11.57 33.33
CA LYS A 379 15.94 -12.44 34.31
C LYS A 379 16.39 -13.75 33.66
N GLY A 380 17.38 -14.36 34.28
CA GLY A 380 17.86 -15.68 33.88
C GLY A 380 19.08 -16.08 34.68
N THR A 381 19.68 -17.19 34.27
CA THR A 381 20.95 -17.67 34.82
C THR A 381 21.93 -17.87 33.67
N PHE A 382 23.13 -17.30 33.80
CA PHE A 382 24.20 -17.44 32.81
C PHE A 382 25.25 -18.42 33.32
N TYR A 383 25.61 -19.38 32.48
CA TYR A 383 26.63 -20.39 32.70
C TYR A 383 27.74 -20.16 31.67
N PRO A 384 28.90 -19.59 32.04
CA PRO A 384 29.99 -19.34 31.09
C PRO A 384 30.60 -20.66 30.60
N ASN A 385 31.11 -20.69 29.37
CA ASN A 385 31.89 -21.84 28.87
C ASN A 385 33.40 -21.56 28.79
N ASP A 386 33.81 -20.32 29.03
CA ASP A 386 35.21 -19.87 29.07
C ASP A 386 35.33 -18.69 30.06
N THR A 387 36.52 -18.15 30.21
CA THR A 387 36.82 -17.03 31.10
C THR A 387 36.11 -15.75 30.65
N ILE A 388 35.16 -15.29 31.45
CA ILE A 388 34.42 -14.04 31.26
C ILE A 388 34.85 -13.01 32.30
N LYS A 389 35.39 -11.90 31.81
CA LYS A 389 35.76 -10.74 32.63
C LYS A 389 34.53 -10.09 33.25
N VAL A 390 34.60 -9.83 34.55
CA VAL A 390 33.54 -9.13 35.28
C VAL A 390 33.94 -7.66 35.54
N ARG A 391 32.96 -6.76 35.49
CA ARG A 391 33.15 -5.31 35.63
C ARG A 391 32.17 -4.70 36.62
N LYS A 392 32.56 -3.56 37.20
CA LYS A 392 31.73 -2.76 38.13
C LYS A 392 30.67 -1.90 37.42
N SER A 393 30.78 -1.76 36.10
CA SER A 393 29.79 -1.09 35.24
C SER A 393 29.77 -1.77 33.87
N PRO A 394 28.65 -1.73 33.12
CA PRO A 394 28.58 -2.35 31.80
C PRO A 394 29.41 -1.56 30.79
N GLY A 395 29.99 -2.25 29.81
CA GLY A 395 30.78 -1.66 28.73
C GLY A 395 32.27 -1.99 28.82
N LEU A 396 32.97 -1.88 27.68
CA LEU A 396 34.39 -2.21 27.56
C LEU A 396 35.29 -1.26 28.39
N SER A 397 34.82 -0.04 28.68
CA SER A 397 35.49 0.92 29.55
C SER A 397 35.14 0.79 31.03
N GLY A 398 34.24 -0.15 31.40
CA GLY A 398 33.89 -0.38 32.80
C GLY A 398 35.07 -0.96 33.58
N THR A 399 35.28 -0.52 34.83
CA THR A 399 36.39 -1.02 35.66
C THR A 399 36.26 -2.52 35.88
N GLU A 400 37.26 -3.29 35.45
CA GLU A 400 37.36 -4.74 35.71
C GLU A 400 37.47 -4.98 37.23
N VAL A 401 36.84 -6.04 37.71
CA VAL A 401 37.07 -6.52 39.07
C VAL A 401 38.37 -7.31 39.11
N ASP A 402 38.83 -7.64 40.32
CA ASP A 402 39.99 -8.50 40.52
C ASP A 402 39.87 -9.81 39.69
N PRO A 403 40.93 -10.27 38.99
CA PRO A 403 40.88 -11.48 38.16
C PRO A 403 40.45 -12.76 38.89
N GLY A 404 40.60 -12.81 40.22
CA GLY A 404 40.09 -13.91 41.05
C GLY A 404 38.57 -13.94 41.15
N SER A 405 37.88 -12.84 40.77
CA SER A 405 36.42 -12.76 40.71
C SER A 405 35.85 -12.90 39.29
N TRP A 406 36.64 -13.24 38.28
CA TRP A 406 36.11 -13.53 36.94
C TRP A 406 35.40 -14.88 36.91
N LEU A 407 34.45 -15.05 35.98
CA LEU A 407 33.77 -16.33 35.79
C LEU A 407 34.63 -17.19 34.87
N ARG A 408 34.98 -18.42 35.25
CA ARG A 408 35.96 -19.25 34.54
C ARG A 408 35.34 -20.35 33.70
N ASN A 409 34.23 -20.91 34.15
CA ASN A 409 33.53 -22.02 33.49
C ASN A 409 32.08 -22.13 34.00
N SER A 410 31.39 -23.20 33.60
CA SER A 410 29.97 -23.38 33.88
C SER A 410 29.62 -23.49 35.36
N ASN A 411 30.59 -23.79 36.23
CA ASN A 411 30.39 -23.84 37.68
C ASN A 411 30.30 -22.43 38.30
N ASP A 412 30.85 -21.41 37.62
CA ASP A 412 30.78 -20.00 38.04
C ASP A 412 29.53 -19.31 37.47
N TRP A 413 28.41 -20.02 37.49
CA TRP A 413 27.15 -19.49 36.98
C TRP A 413 26.66 -18.31 37.81
N VAL A 414 25.90 -17.39 37.20
CA VAL A 414 25.38 -16.19 37.90
C VAL A 414 23.91 -15.94 37.55
N PRO A 415 23.04 -15.65 38.54
CA PRO A 415 21.69 -15.17 38.28
C PRO A 415 21.71 -13.69 37.93
N PHE A 416 21.08 -13.33 36.81
CA PHE A 416 20.98 -11.94 36.37
C PHE A 416 19.54 -11.45 36.37
N ASP A 417 19.38 -10.13 36.48
CA ASP A 417 18.07 -9.48 36.53
C ASP A 417 17.91 -8.31 35.55
N GLN A 418 18.95 -8.06 34.75
CA GLN A 418 18.94 -7.04 33.72
C GLN A 418 19.85 -7.41 32.56
N VAL A 419 19.42 -7.05 31.35
CA VAL A 419 20.16 -7.17 30.09
C VAL A 419 20.38 -5.77 29.53
N ILE A 420 21.59 -5.48 29.04
CA ILE A 420 22.03 -4.16 28.58
C ILE A 420 22.76 -4.27 27.24
N LYS A 421 22.46 -3.41 26.27
CA LYS A 421 23.27 -3.22 25.05
C LYS A 421 24.29 -2.12 25.28
N LYS A 422 25.57 -2.44 25.13
CA LYS A 422 26.63 -1.45 25.21
C LYS A 422 27.90 -1.91 24.49
N ASP A 423 28.55 -0.99 23.79
CA ASP A 423 29.84 -1.17 23.10
C ASP A 423 29.87 -2.34 22.10
N GLY A 424 28.72 -2.68 21.49
CA GLY A 424 28.62 -3.80 20.54
C GLY A 424 28.31 -5.16 21.18
N TYR A 425 28.08 -5.20 22.50
CA TYR A 425 27.84 -6.43 23.24
C TYR A 425 26.52 -6.39 24.01
N TRP A 426 26.02 -7.59 24.28
CA TRP A 426 24.99 -7.83 25.28
C TRP A 426 25.64 -8.08 26.64
N TRP A 427 25.27 -7.28 27.62
CA TRP A 427 25.71 -7.35 28.99
C TRP A 427 24.58 -7.83 29.89
N ILE A 428 24.93 -8.56 30.94
CA ILE A 428 24.01 -8.87 32.04
C ILE A 428 24.40 -8.11 33.30
N ARG A 429 23.44 -7.79 34.15
CA ARG A 429 23.66 -7.33 35.53
C ARG A 429 23.35 -8.47 36.48
N PHE A 430 24.29 -8.79 37.36
CA PHE A 430 24.13 -9.85 38.34
C PHE A 430 24.71 -9.45 39.69
N LYS A 431 24.43 -10.28 40.70
CA LYS A 431 25.15 -10.31 41.98
C LYS A 431 25.73 -11.71 42.15
N TYR A 432 26.91 -11.82 42.75
CA TYR A 432 27.48 -13.12 43.06
C TYR A 432 26.58 -13.86 44.05
N GLN A 433 26.42 -15.17 43.83
CA GLN A 433 25.53 -16.05 44.58
C GLN A 433 26.20 -16.74 45.77
N ALA A 434 27.53 -16.78 45.83
CA ALA A 434 28.25 -17.50 46.88
C ALA A 434 28.09 -16.80 48.24
N PRO A 435 27.89 -17.54 49.35
CA PRO A 435 27.80 -16.98 50.69
C PRO A 435 29.00 -16.07 51.01
N GLY A 436 28.74 -14.89 51.59
CA GLY A 436 29.77 -13.90 51.91
C GLY A 436 30.21 -13.00 50.73
N SER A 437 29.65 -13.19 49.54
CA SER A 437 29.95 -12.32 48.39
C SER A 437 29.35 -10.92 48.53
N SER A 438 29.93 -9.95 47.82
CA SER A 438 29.42 -8.58 47.77
C SER A 438 27.98 -8.52 47.23
N ASP A 439 27.17 -7.67 47.86
CA ASP A 439 25.80 -7.34 47.47
C ASP A 439 25.71 -6.30 46.33
N LYS A 440 26.84 -5.85 45.80
CA LYS A 440 26.93 -4.89 44.70
C LYS A 440 26.54 -5.50 43.37
N ASN A 441 26.13 -4.64 42.43
CA ASN A 441 25.86 -5.05 41.06
C ASN A 441 27.16 -5.17 40.26
N PHE A 442 27.28 -6.27 39.54
CA PHE A 442 28.37 -6.57 38.64
C PHE A 442 27.84 -6.83 37.23
N TYR A 443 28.72 -6.72 36.25
CA TYR A 443 28.36 -6.79 34.85
C TYR A 443 29.37 -7.63 34.07
N CYS A 444 28.89 -8.45 33.17
CA CYS A 444 29.72 -9.12 32.18
C CYS A 444 29.03 -9.16 30.83
N ALA A 445 29.83 -9.20 29.77
CA ALA A 445 29.33 -9.40 28.42
C ALA A 445 29.10 -10.91 28.19
N VAL A 446 27.96 -11.26 27.60
CA VAL A 446 27.55 -12.65 27.35
C VAL A 446 27.61 -13.03 25.88
N THR A 447 27.67 -12.05 24.98
CA THR A 447 27.85 -12.22 23.53
C THR A 447 28.04 -10.86 22.84
N GLU A 448 28.64 -10.87 21.65
CA GLU A 448 28.53 -9.79 20.68
C GLU A 448 27.10 -9.66 20.15
N ILE A 449 26.74 -8.45 19.70
CA ILE A 449 25.48 -8.19 19.00
C ILE A 449 25.71 -8.49 17.51
N THR A 450 25.31 -9.67 17.05
CA THR A 450 25.48 -10.11 15.65
C THR A 450 24.14 -10.27 14.92
N ASP A 451 23.04 -10.48 15.65
CA ASP A 451 21.71 -10.56 15.07
C ASP A 451 21.33 -9.22 14.40
N LYS A 452 20.90 -9.29 13.14
CA LYS A 452 20.54 -8.10 12.33
C LYS A 452 19.38 -7.31 12.94
N ASN A 453 18.52 -7.97 13.70
CA ASN A 453 17.41 -7.35 14.43
C ASN A 453 17.78 -7.03 15.89
N GLN A 454 19.02 -7.30 16.28
CA GLN A 454 19.58 -7.18 17.62
C GLN A 454 18.66 -7.80 18.68
N LYS A 455 18.34 -9.09 18.52
CA LYS A 455 17.58 -9.91 19.48
C LYS A 455 18.51 -10.86 20.23
N ILE A 456 18.74 -10.63 21.54
CA ILE A 456 19.65 -11.45 22.35
C ILE A 456 19.33 -12.95 22.33
N LYS A 457 18.04 -13.32 22.25
CA LYS A 457 17.60 -14.73 22.22
C LYS A 457 17.99 -15.48 20.94
N ASN A 458 18.45 -14.75 19.91
CA ASN A 458 18.95 -15.30 18.65
C ASN A 458 20.48 -15.34 18.58
N GLU A 459 21.18 -14.77 19.58
CA GLU A 459 22.64 -14.69 19.59
C GLU A 459 23.24 -16.01 20.09
N LYS A 460 24.48 -16.29 19.70
CA LYS A 460 25.28 -17.38 20.24
C LYS A 460 26.07 -16.88 21.44
N TYR A 461 25.71 -17.33 22.65
CA TYR A 461 26.38 -16.90 23.88
C TYR A 461 27.79 -17.48 24.04
N TRP A 462 28.64 -16.77 24.78
CA TRP A 462 29.88 -17.28 25.36
C TRP A 462 29.58 -18.15 26.59
N GLY A 463 28.75 -19.17 26.38
CA GLY A 463 28.18 -20.00 27.43
C GLY A 463 26.74 -20.40 27.11
N LYS A 464 25.93 -20.58 28.16
CA LYS A 464 24.50 -20.88 28.08
C LYS A 464 23.73 -19.91 28.96
N ILE A 465 22.58 -19.44 28.47
CA ILE A 465 21.61 -18.70 29.28
C ILE A 465 20.34 -19.53 29.44
N GLU A 466 19.91 -19.70 30.68
CA GLU A 466 18.57 -20.20 31.02
C GLU A 466 17.69 -19.00 31.36
N TRP A 467 16.78 -18.68 30.44
CA TRP A 467 15.85 -17.56 30.60
C TRP A 467 14.73 -17.90 31.60
N LYS A 468 14.31 -16.91 32.38
CA LYS A 468 13.17 -17.01 33.31
C LYS A 468 12.00 -16.14 32.87
#